data_AF-A0A9R1RMD3-F1
#
_entry.id   AF-A0A9R1RMD3-F1
#
_cell.length_a   1.000
_cell.length_b   1.000
_cell.length_c   1.000
_cell.angle_alpha   90.00
_cell.angle_beta   90.00
_cell.angle_gamma   90.00
#
_symmetry.space_group_name_H-M   'P 1'
#
loop_
_entity.id
_entity.type
_entity.pdbx_description
1 polymer ?
#
loop_
_entity_poly.entity_id
_entity_poly.type
_entity_poly.pdbx_seq_one_letter_code
_entity_poly.pdbx_strand_id
1 'polypeptide(L)'
;MHDIIGGPGQTAVRVVRGQGPPHPSMPGSYFGDTAVIDDLLTEGPGLTSKAVGRAQGTYVLAAMDVPVLAVSVTVVITEGQYNGSTLVIAGRDDISQEVRELAVVGGTGQLRRATGHVLWRTAEDVSAVYMVLELDVHATVPNGAAAGRRHGWGWPAAAVGSRNMSVGLSVDS
;
A
#
# COMPACT_ATOMS: atom_id res chain seq x y z
N MET A 1 -2.97 -3.31 -7.10
CA MET A 1 -4.02 -3.19 -6.07
C MET A 1 -5.33 -2.93 -6.78
N HIS A 2 -6.39 -3.68 -6.45
CA HIS A 2 -7.69 -3.57 -7.08
C HIS A 2 -8.69 -2.94 -6.11
N ASP A 3 -8.96 -1.64 -6.26
CA ASP A 3 -9.92 -0.89 -5.44
C ASP A 3 -11.30 -0.94 -6.13
N ILE A 4 -12.20 -1.79 -5.61
CA ILE A 4 -13.52 -2.04 -6.19
C ILE A 4 -14.57 -1.45 -5.25
N ILE A 5 -15.01 -0.24 -5.57
CA ILE A 5 -15.89 0.60 -4.75
C ILE A 5 -17.36 0.17 -4.88
N GLY A 6 -17.73 -0.54 -5.95
CA GLY A 6 -19.11 -0.97 -6.18
C GLY A 6 -19.24 -2.08 -7.21
N GLY A 7 -20.42 -2.70 -7.25
CA GLY A 7 -20.70 -3.85 -8.11
C GLY A 7 -20.30 -5.19 -7.50
N PRO A 8 -20.36 -6.29 -8.28
CA PRO A 8 -19.95 -7.61 -7.82
C PRO A 8 -18.47 -7.63 -7.41
N GLY A 9 -18.16 -8.26 -6.28
CA GLY A 9 -16.78 -8.35 -5.78
C GLY A 9 -16.25 -7.07 -5.15
N GLN A 10 -17.14 -6.17 -4.69
CA GLN A 10 -16.79 -4.96 -3.93
C GLN A 10 -15.80 -5.25 -2.80
N THR A 11 -14.70 -4.51 -2.78
CA THR A 11 -13.63 -4.59 -1.77
C THR A 11 -13.45 -3.30 -0.97
N ALA A 12 -14.06 -2.20 -1.44
CA ALA A 12 -14.05 -0.90 -0.79
C ALA A 12 -15.47 -0.41 -0.52
N VAL A 13 -15.70 0.07 0.70
CA VAL A 13 -17.01 0.52 1.16
C VAL A 13 -16.90 1.86 1.86
N ARG A 14 -17.68 2.85 1.42
CA ARG A 14 -17.84 4.11 2.15
C ARG A 14 -18.62 3.86 3.45
N VAL A 15 -17.94 3.98 4.58
CA VAL A 15 -18.49 3.75 5.92
C VAL A 15 -18.93 5.04 6.61
N VAL A 16 -18.35 6.18 6.21
CA VAL A 16 -18.79 7.50 6.66
C VAL A 16 -19.07 8.35 5.44
N ARG A 17 -20.28 8.92 5.41
CA ARG A 17 -20.59 10.05 4.54
C ARG A 17 -20.14 11.33 5.24
N GLY A 18 -19.19 12.03 4.65
CA GLY A 18 -18.64 13.28 5.12
C GLY A 18 -19.73 14.30 5.39
N GLN A 19 -19.56 15.05 6.47
CA GLN A 19 -20.45 16.14 6.87
C GLN A 19 -19.90 17.51 6.45
N GLY A 20 -18.72 17.53 5.81
CA GLY A 20 -18.15 18.74 5.25
C GLY A 20 -18.81 19.15 3.92
N PRO A 21 -18.31 20.23 3.30
CA PRO A 21 -18.85 20.71 2.03
C PRO A 21 -18.74 19.64 0.92
N PRO A 22 -19.63 19.70 -0.09
CA PRO A 22 -19.46 18.93 -1.33
C PRO A 22 -18.10 19.24 -1.96
N HIS A 23 -17.44 18.22 -2.48
CA HIS A 23 -16.13 18.40 -3.09
C HIS A 23 -16.26 19.00 -4.50
N PRO A 24 -15.54 20.09 -4.83
CA PRO A 24 -15.75 20.82 -6.09
C PRO A 24 -15.37 20.02 -7.34
N SER A 25 -14.39 19.12 -7.23
CA SER A 25 -13.90 18.31 -8.36
C SER A 25 -14.31 16.83 -8.30
N MET A 26 -15.08 16.41 -7.30
CA MET A 26 -15.52 15.01 -7.15
C MET A 26 -17.04 14.96 -6.90
N PRO A 27 -17.85 14.92 -7.97
CA PRO A 27 -19.30 14.92 -7.86
C PRO A 27 -19.82 13.78 -6.98
N GLY A 28 -20.67 14.11 -6.01
CA GLY A 28 -21.24 13.13 -5.08
C GLY A 28 -20.37 12.77 -3.86
N SER A 29 -19.15 13.31 -3.78
CA SER A 29 -18.27 13.18 -2.63
C SER A 29 -18.28 14.42 -1.74
N TYR A 30 -18.03 14.20 -0.44
CA TYR A 30 -18.06 15.24 0.60
C TYR A 30 -16.77 15.19 1.41
N PHE A 31 -16.26 16.35 1.84
CA PHE A 31 -15.13 16.39 2.76
C PHE A 31 -15.41 15.52 4.00
N GLY A 32 -14.48 14.63 4.32
CA GLY A 32 -14.61 13.63 5.38
C GLY A 32 -15.26 12.30 4.96
N ASP A 33 -15.64 12.13 3.69
CA ASP A 33 -16.01 10.81 3.17
C ASP A 33 -14.90 9.80 3.50
N THR A 34 -15.25 8.70 4.17
CA THR A 34 -14.29 7.69 4.62
C THR A 34 -14.67 6.33 4.09
N ALA A 35 -13.71 5.63 3.50
CA ALA A 35 -13.86 4.26 3.06
C ALA A 35 -13.00 3.30 3.88
N VAL A 36 -13.49 2.07 4.05
CA VAL A 36 -12.70 0.92 4.49
C VAL A 36 -12.44 0.05 3.27
N ILE A 37 -11.20 -0.47 3.16
CA ILE A 37 -10.77 -1.32 2.06
C ILE A 37 -10.21 -2.64 2.54
N ASP A 38 -10.41 -3.68 1.74
CA ASP A 38 -9.69 -4.95 1.77
C ASP A 38 -9.45 -5.39 0.33
N ASP A 39 -8.44 -4.80 -0.30
CA ASP A 39 -8.21 -4.86 -1.75
C ASP A 39 -7.20 -5.95 -2.10
N LEU A 40 -7.42 -6.59 -3.25
CA LEU A 40 -6.48 -7.60 -3.77
C LEU A 40 -5.20 -6.94 -4.28
N LEU A 41 -4.05 -7.51 -3.92
CA LEU A 41 -2.76 -7.20 -4.53
C LEU A 41 -2.33 -8.35 -5.45
N THR A 42 -1.91 -8.01 -6.65
CA THR A 42 -1.48 -8.92 -7.72
C THR A 42 -0.12 -8.48 -8.27
N GLU A 43 0.62 -9.40 -8.90
CA GLU A 43 1.92 -9.09 -9.53
C GLU A 43 1.80 -8.17 -10.76
N GLY A 44 0.60 -8.03 -11.32
CA GLY A 44 0.35 -7.20 -12.51
C GLY A 44 -1.08 -6.67 -12.53
N PRO A 45 -1.44 -5.81 -13.49
CA PRO A 45 -2.68 -5.05 -13.46
C PRO A 45 -3.95 -5.89 -13.66
N GLY A 46 -3.83 -7.12 -14.19
CA GLY A 46 -4.99 -8.00 -14.40
C GLY A 46 -5.49 -8.65 -13.11
N LEU A 47 -6.80 -8.69 -12.91
CA LEU A 47 -7.41 -9.34 -11.73
C LEU A 47 -7.13 -10.85 -11.65
N THR A 48 -6.83 -11.48 -12.79
CA THR A 48 -6.45 -12.89 -12.89
C THR A 48 -4.94 -13.13 -12.73
N SER A 49 -4.17 -12.06 -12.56
CA SER A 49 -2.75 -12.15 -12.21
C SER A 49 -2.57 -12.85 -10.87
N LYS A 50 -1.37 -13.39 -10.64
CA LYS A 50 -1.02 -14.05 -9.39
C LYS A 50 -1.22 -13.07 -8.22
N ALA A 51 -2.05 -13.48 -7.27
CA ALA A 51 -2.25 -12.76 -6.02
C ALA A 51 -0.98 -12.81 -5.16
N VAL A 52 -0.59 -11.68 -4.59
CA VAL A 52 0.60 -11.54 -3.72
C VAL A 52 0.28 -11.03 -2.32
N GLY A 53 -0.96 -10.59 -2.10
CA GLY A 53 -1.35 -10.05 -0.82
C GLY A 53 -2.66 -9.29 -0.82
N ARG A 54 -2.84 -8.47 0.22
CA ARG A 54 -4.00 -7.61 0.44
C ARG A 54 -3.57 -6.23 0.89
N ALA A 55 -4.31 -5.19 0.51
CA ALA A 55 -4.22 -3.87 1.09
C ALA A 55 -5.44 -3.62 1.97
N GLN A 56 -5.23 -3.48 3.28
CA GLN A 56 -6.29 -3.39 4.28
C GLN A 56 -6.20 -2.10 5.07
N GLY A 57 -7.26 -1.32 5.14
CA GLY A 57 -7.25 -0.08 5.90
C GLY A 57 -8.34 0.90 5.51
N THR A 58 -8.00 2.18 5.53
CA THR A 58 -8.94 3.27 5.25
C THR A 58 -8.32 4.37 4.42
N TYR A 59 -9.18 5.09 3.69
CA TYR A 59 -8.84 6.40 3.17
C TYR A 59 -9.97 7.40 3.45
N VAL A 60 -9.60 8.67 3.59
CA VAL A 60 -10.51 9.78 3.91
C VAL A 60 -10.33 10.90 2.91
N LEU A 61 -11.42 11.43 2.34
CA LEU A 61 -11.36 12.66 1.56
C LEU A 61 -11.00 13.85 2.46
N ALA A 62 -9.75 14.28 2.38
CA ALA A 62 -9.09 15.07 3.42
C ALA A 62 -8.71 16.49 2.97
N ALA A 63 -8.95 16.87 1.72
CA ALA A 63 -8.89 18.26 1.27
C ALA A 63 -10.24 18.73 0.75
N MET A 64 -10.45 20.06 0.80
CA MET A 64 -11.73 20.68 0.44
C MET A 64 -11.75 21.24 -1.00
N ASP A 65 -10.59 21.38 -1.62
CA ASP A 65 -10.37 22.07 -2.89
C ASP A 65 -9.73 21.16 -3.96
N VAL A 66 -8.82 20.28 -3.55
CA VAL A 66 -8.14 19.31 -4.41
C VAL A 66 -8.51 17.87 -4.01
N PRO A 67 -8.60 16.91 -4.95
CA PRO A 67 -9.06 15.56 -4.67
C PRO A 67 -7.97 14.75 -3.94
N VAL A 68 -7.86 14.98 -2.63
CA VAL A 68 -6.82 14.37 -1.79
C VAL A 68 -7.44 13.40 -0.81
N LEU A 69 -6.88 12.19 -0.79
CA LEU A 69 -7.18 11.18 0.20
C LEU A 69 -6.07 11.17 1.26
N ALA A 70 -6.44 11.15 2.54
CA ALA A 70 -5.55 10.73 3.62
C ALA A 70 -5.65 9.21 3.74
N VAL A 71 -4.57 8.51 3.38
CA VAL A 71 -4.52 7.05 3.31
C VAL A 71 -3.83 6.50 4.56
N SER A 72 -4.38 5.40 5.09
CA SER A 72 -3.77 4.60 6.16
C SER A 72 -4.07 3.13 5.89
N VAL A 73 -3.10 2.40 5.36
CA VAL A 73 -3.27 1.04 4.85
C VAL A 73 -2.13 0.13 5.32
N THR A 74 -2.48 -1.10 5.67
CA THR A 74 -1.54 -2.19 5.89
C THR A 74 -1.51 -3.10 4.66
N VAL A 75 -0.33 -3.25 4.06
CA VAL A 75 -0.06 -4.23 3.02
C VAL A 75 0.28 -5.55 3.68
N VAL A 76 -0.58 -6.56 3.50
CA VAL A 76 -0.40 -7.93 3.97
C VAL A 76 0.19 -8.77 2.85
N ILE A 77 1.42 -9.24 3.02
CA ILE A 77 2.14 -10.01 1.99
C ILE A 77 1.92 -11.49 2.24
N THR A 78 1.44 -12.22 1.24
CA THR A 78 1.10 -13.65 1.35
C THR A 78 1.96 -14.55 0.47
N GLU A 79 2.88 -13.97 -0.30
CA GLU A 79 3.73 -14.68 -1.26
C GLU A 79 5.20 -14.29 -1.15
N GLY A 80 6.07 -15.13 -1.71
CA GLY A 80 7.51 -14.86 -1.82
C GLY A 80 8.24 -14.78 -0.47
N GLN A 81 9.42 -14.15 -0.49
CA GLN A 81 10.33 -14.13 0.66
C GLN A 81 9.76 -13.44 1.91
N TYR A 82 8.78 -12.54 1.75
CA TYR A 82 8.16 -11.78 2.84
C TYR A 82 6.78 -12.30 3.24
N ASN A 83 6.38 -13.50 2.80
CA ASN A 83 5.12 -14.12 3.19
C ASN A 83 4.92 -14.07 4.72
N GLY A 84 3.74 -13.59 5.14
CA GLY A 84 3.35 -13.40 6.53
C GLY A 84 3.88 -12.11 7.16
N SER A 85 4.58 -11.26 6.41
CA SER A 85 5.01 -9.93 6.84
C SER A 85 4.02 -8.86 6.38
N THR A 86 4.10 -7.68 6.98
CA THR A 86 3.30 -6.53 6.56
C THR A 86 4.13 -5.27 6.44
N LEU A 87 3.65 -4.32 5.63
CA LEU A 87 4.08 -2.91 5.64
C LEU A 87 2.90 -2.02 6.01
N VAL A 88 3.18 -0.91 6.67
CA VAL A 88 2.18 0.13 6.95
C VAL A 88 2.51 1.35 6.12
N ILE A 89 1.55 1.77 5.31
CA ILE A 89 1.62 2.94 4.44
C ILE A 89 0.66 3.98 4.96
N ALA A 90 1.15 5.20 5.16
CA ALA A 90 0.33 6.34 5.54
C ALA A 90 0.78 7.60 4.81
N GLY A 91 -0.16 8.41 4.31
CA GLY A 91 0.21 9.64 3.62
C GLY A 91 -0.93 10.34 2.91
N ARG A 92 -0.53 11.41 2.20
CA ARG A 92 -1.38 12.25 1.37
C ARG A 92 -1.37 11.70 -0.07
N ASP A 93 -2.51 11.27 -0.55
CA ASP A 93 -2.72 10.76 -1.91
C ASP A 93 -3.53 11.76 -2.73
N ASP A 94 -2.84 12.62 -3.48
CA ASP A 94 -3.45 13.60 -4.38
C ASP A 94 -3.74 12.94 -5.72
N ILE A 95 -4.96 12.42 -5.91
CA ILE A 95 -5.29 11.58 -7.06
C ILE A 95 -5.30 12.36 -8.39
N SER A 96 -5.12 13.68 -8.35
CA SER A 96 -4.90 14.50 -9.56
C SER A 96 -3.47 14.38 -10.11
N GLN A 97 -2.53 13.87 -9.31
CA GLN A 97 -1.13 13.70 -9.69
C GLN A 97 -0.89 12.31 -10.28
N GLU A 98 -0.02 12.24 -11.30
CA GLU A 98 0.36 10.99 -11.96
C GLU A 98 1.11 10.03 -11.02
N VAL A 99 2.04 10.58 -10.21
CA VAL A 99 2.84 9.83 -9.24
C VAL A 99 2.68 10.47 -7.86
N ARG A 100 2.35 9.64 -6.87
CA ARG A 100 2.00 10.08 -5.52
C ARG A 100 2.90 9.36 -4.52
N GLU A 101 3.64 10.12 -3.72
CA GLU A 101 4.56 9.56 -2.73
C GLU A 101 3.90 9.50 -1.35
N LEU A 102 3.78 8.29 -0.79
CA LEU A 102 3.29 8.07 0.58
C LEU A 102 4.38 7.40 1.42
N ALA A 103 4.36 7.63 2.72
CA ALA A 103 5.39 7.09 3.61
C ALA A 103 5.11 5.61 3.96
N VAL A 104 6.16 4.79 3.92
CA VAL A 104 6.21 3.52 4.65
C VAL A 104 6.63 3.84 6.07
N VAL A 105 5.68 3.77 6.99
CA VAL A 105 5.86 4.19 8.40
C VAL A 105 6.18 3.03 9.34
N GLY A 106 6.13 1.79 8.84
CA GLY A 106 6.40 0.61 9.63
C GLY A 106 6.21 -0.70 8.88
N GLY A 107 6.40 -1.79 9.60
CA GLY A 107 6.13 -3.13 9.12
C GLY A 107 6.22 -4.18 10.23
N THR A 108 5.83 -5.40 9.92
CA THR A 108 5.86 -6.56 10.83
C THR A 108 6.58 -7.74 10.20
N GLY A 109 6.74 -8.84 10.96
CA GLY A 109 7.45 -10.03 10.47
C GLY A 109 8.90 -9.72 10.11
N GLN A 110 9.29 -10.11 8.90
CA GLN A 110 10.64 -9.85 8.36
C GLN A 110 10.86 -8.38 8.00
N LEU A 111 9.78 -7.60 7.88
CA LEU A 111 9.78 -6.16 7.61
C LEU A 111 9.60 -5.33 8.89
N ARG A 112 9.87 -5.93 10.06
CA ARG A 112 9.76 -5.23 11.34
C ARG A 112 10.64 -3.97 11.37
N ARG A 113 10.03 -2.82 11.69
CA ARG A 113 10.66 -1.49 11.68
C ARG A 113 11.06 -1.01 10.28
N ALA A 114 10.40 -1.49 9.23
CA ALA A 114 10.60 -0.95 7.90
C ALA A 114 10.28 0.55 7.86
N THR A 115 11.09 1.32 7.14
CA THR A 115 10.87 2.74 6.86
C THR A 115 11.21 3.05 5.41
N GLY A 116 10.48 3.97 4.78
CA GLY A 116 10.71 4.34 3.39
C GLY A 116 9.51 5.06 2.78
N HIS A 117 9.27 4.83 1.49
CA HIS A 117 8.15 5.41 0.76
C HIS A 117 7.56 4.41 -0.25
N VAL A 118 6.38 4.74 -0.76
CA VAL A 118 5.76 4.09 -1.92
C VAL A 118 5.50 5.16 -2.98
N LEU A 119 5.79 4.83 -4.23
CA LEU A 119 5.32 5.59 -5.38
C LEU A 119 4.04 4.92 -5.88
N TRP A 120 2.95 5.67 -5.85
CA TRP A 120 1.61 5.20 -6.12
C TRP A 120 1.13 5.79 -7.45
N ARG A 121 0.63 4.96 -8.35
CA ARG A 121 0.06 5.35 -9.65
C ARG A 121 -1.29 4.72 -9.88
N THR A 122 -2.12 5.36 -10.71
CA THR A 122 -3.32 4.73 -11.26
C THR A 122 -2.92 4.06 -12.57
N ALA A 123 -2.84 2.73 -12.55
CA ALA A 123 -2.42 1.94 -13.71
C ALA A 123 -3.56 1.79 -14.73
N GLU A 124 -4.80 1.64 -14.24
CA GLU A 124 -5.99 1.51 -15.08
C GLU A 124 -7.21 2.10 -14.38
N ASP A 125 -7.99 2.92 -15.10
CA ASP A 125 -9.34 3.33 -14.72
C ASP A 125 -10.32 2.42 -15.45
N VAL A 126 -10.70 1.32 -14.79
CA VAL A 126 -11.53 0.27 -15.40
C VAL A 126 -12.99 0.72 -15.50
N SER A 127 -13.45 1.46 -14.49
CA SER A 127 -14.77 2.10 -14.47
C SER A 127 -14.85 3.12 -13.33
N ALA A 128 -15.94 3.88 -13.28
CA ALA A 128 -16.24 4.82 -12.19
C ALA A 128 -16.23 4.21 -10.76
N VAL A 129 -16.25 2.87 -10.63
CA VAL A 129 -16.25 2.16 -9.34
C VAL A 129 -15.15 1.11 -9.24
N TYR A 130 -14.20 1.07 -10.17
CA TYR A 130 -13.09 0.11 -10.14
C TYR A 130 -11.81 0.73 -10.71
N MET A 131 -10.82 0.85 -9.83
CA MET A 131 -9.49 1.36 -10.15
C MET A 131 -8.43 0.29 -9.91
N VAL A 132 -7.44 0.23 -10.81
CA VAL A 132 -6.22 -0.56 -10.60
C VAL A 132 -5.08 0.39 -10.27
N LEU A 133 -4.49 0.19 -9.10
CA LEU A 133 -3.39 1.00 -8.59
C LEU A 133 -2.08 0.19 -8.58
N GLU A 134 -1.02 0.82 -9.04
CA GLU A 134 0.36 0.32 -8.95
C GLU A 134 1.04 0.92 -7.72
N LEU A 135 1.70 0.06 -6.94
CA LEU A 135 2.45 0.44 -5.75
C LEU A 135 3.91 -0.01 -5.94
N ASP A 136 4.80 0.96 -6.17
CA ASP A 136 6.25 0.73 -6.20
C ASP A 136 6.85 1.12 -4.84
N VAL A 137 7.19 0.11 -4.04
CA VAL A 137 7.58 0.27 -2.64
C VAL A 137 9.10 0.33 -2.52
N HIS A 138 9.60 1.37 -1.87
CA HIS A 138 11.02 1.55 -1.54
C HIS A 138 11.18 1.60 -0.02
N ALA A 139 11.49 0.46 0.60
CA ALA A 139 11.60 0.34 2.05
C ALA A 139 12.91 -0.29 2.50
N THR A 140 13.39 0.15 3.65
CA THR A 140 14.59 -0.37 4.32
C THR A 140 14.26 -0.88 5.71
N VAL A 141 14.95 -1.92 6.16
CA VAL A 141 14.82 -2.49 7.50
C VAL A 141 16.15 -2.30 8.25
N PRO A 142 16.16 -1.81 9.51
CA PRO A 142 17.38 -1.68 10.30
C PRO A 142 18.12 -3.02 10.45
N ASN A 143 19.45 -2.97 10.32
CA ASN A 143 20.32 -4.14 10.51
C ASN A 143 20.04 -4.81 11.88
N GLY A 144 19.82 -6.13 11.85
CA GLY A 144 19.55 -6.95 13.05
C GLY A 144 18.09 -7.35 13.28
N ALA A 145 17.12 -6.81 12.51
CA ALA A 145 15.71 -7.23 12.63
C ALA A 145 15.39 -8.59 11.97
N ALA A 146 16.23 -9.04 11.03
CA ALA A 146 16.13 -10.35 10.36
C ALA A 146 16.71 -11.52 11.18
N ALA A 147 17.25 -11.27 12.38
CA ALA A 147 17.84 -12.32 13.22
C ALA A 147 16.76 -13.06 14.05
N GLY A 148 15.77 -13.65 13.35
CA GLY A 148 14.78 -14.55 13.94
C GLY A 148 15.02 -15.98 13.46
N ARG A 149 15.67 -16.80 14.31
CA ARG A 149 15.93 -18.25 14.21
C ARG A 149 17.00 -18.69 13.18
N ARG A 150 18.26 -18.62 13.61
CA ARG A 150 19.29 -19.58 13.18
C ARG A 150 19.29 -20.75 14.17
N HIS A 151 18.75 -21.90 13.77
CA HIS A 151 19.18 -23.16 14.39
C HIS A 151 20.68 -23.31 14.12
N GLY A 152 21.43 -23.59 15.17
CA GLY A 152 22.88 -23.36 15.23
C GLY A 152 23.68 -24.18 14.24
N TRP A 153 24.69 -23.53 13.65
CA TRP A 153 26.09 -23.97 13.46
C TRP A 153 26.88 -22.68 13.11
N GLY A 154 27.97 -22.41 13.83
CA GLY A 154 28.68 -21.12 13.82
C GLY A 154 29.70 -20.95 12.70
N TRP A 155 29.98 -19.69 12.33
CA TRP A 155 31.18 -19.18 11.63
C TRP A 155 31.40 -17.70 12.01
N PRO A 156 32.64 -17.17 11.97
CA PRO A 156 33.05 -15.95 12.66
C PRO A 156 32.62 -14.68 11.93
N ALA A 157 32.47 -13.61 12.70
CA ALA A 157 32.04 -12.29 12.26
C ALA A 157 33.02 -11.66 11.26
N ALA A 158 32.50 -11.13 10.16
CA ALA A 158 33.21 -10.20 9.28
C ALA A 158 32.24 -9.17 8.67
N ALA A 159 32.70 -7.90 8.70
CA ALA A 159 32.30 -6.73 7.94
C ALA A 159 30.87 -6.14 8.17
N VAL A 160 30.83 -5.12 9.03
CA VAL A 160 29.81 -4.06 9.01
C VAL A 160 30.03 -3.21 7.76
N GLY A 161 29.19 -3.41 6.74
CA GLY A 161 29.06 -2.53 5.59
C GLY A 161 27.58 -2.24 5.38
N SER A 162 27.20 -0.96 5.31
CA SER A 162 25.85 -0.53 4.97
C SER A 162 25.45 -1.10 3.61
N ARG A 163 24.57 -2.10 3.59
CA ARG A 163 23.90 -2.52 2.37
C ARG A 163 22.64 -1.67 2.21
N ASN A 164 22.62 -0.81 1.19
CA ASN A 164 21.36 -0.29 0.68
C ASN A 164 20.56 -1.51 0.19
N MET A 165 19.52 -1.90 0.92
CA MET A 165 18.50 -2.79 0.39
C MET A 165 17.44 -1.90 -0.25
N SER A 166 17.49 -1.78 -1.58
CA SER A 166 16.28 -1.50 -2.35
C SER A 166 15.48 -2.79 -2.35
N VAL A 167 14.46 -2.89 -1.50
CA VAL A 167 13.41 -3.90 -1.72
C VAL A 167 12.55 -3.36 -2.84
N GLY A 168 13.01 -3.50 -4.09
CA GLY A 168 12.08 -3.46 -5.20
C GLY A 168 11.17 -4.67 -5.01
N LEU A 169 9.86 -4.45 -4.92
CA LEU A 169 8.92 -5.50 -5.30
C LEU A 169 8.94 -5.61 -6.83
N SER A 170 10.11 -5.85 -7.44
CA SER A 170 10.17 -6.46 -8.77
C SER A 170 10.24 -7.96 -8.51
N VAL A 171 9.15 -8.65 -8.80
CA VAL A 171 9.20 -10.08 -9.00
C VAL A 171 9.78 -10.23 -10.40
N ASP A 172 11.11 -10.22 -10.51
CA ASP A 172 11.78 -10.48 -11.78
C ASP A 172 11.29 -11.86 -12.28
N SER A 173 10.78 -11.86 -13.52
CA SER A 173 10.30 -13.01 -14.28
C SER A 173 11.38 -14.05 -14.56
#